data_AF-A0A0F5HN36-F1
#
_entry.id   AF-A0A0F5HN36-F1
#
_cell.length_a   1.000
_cell.length_b   1.000
_cell.length_c   1.000
_cell.angle_alpha   90.00
_cell.angle_beta   90.00
_cell.angle_gamma   90.00
#
_symmetry.space_group_name_H-M   'P 1'
#
loop_
_entity.id
_entity.type
_entity.pdbx_description
1 polymer ?
#
loop_
_entity_poly.entity_id
_entity_poly.type
_entity_poly.pdbx_seq_one_letter_code
_entity_poly.pdbx_strand_id
1 'polypeptide(L)'
;MIYVLYLTELLLYVCFAFLMGSFLLQLIPENKKPLIYVPKRGIQLSILGVVFFSLMPVVYLIFMLQENIGLSLTIQNVFSSFEVGKAWAFTLIISLFFYAFVSIFPVFKNKRYSLIALIFTVVLILTLSWAGHSASLTKTAGFIYHSIHFLAVSIWVGVLLVVGWFSKGKENWLSFLKWFSPVAVVCFLFTVITGFMMMTLVIEVKDYANSWVLNYGQALLIKHLIILPIFFFAFINGFWVKKQLQNDLSFHPVPWVKAESIVLLLTFSATAILGQQPPAHGIDTTLKSNGMAPLFQYVYDGTIQTPVAVEFGLNAMNGLLFSLAAVFLILLLLSFIKKAPAILAFMMSLFFVISMYLALMLSIQ
;
A
#
# COMPACT_ATOMS: atom_id res chain seq x y z
N MET A 1 -3.99 -4.57 -20.92
CA MET A 1 -2.61 -4.34 -20.41
C MET A 1 -2.62 -3.59 -19.07
N ILE A 2 -3.37 -2.50 -18.90
CA ILE A 2 -3.35 -1.67 -17.69
C ILE A 2 -3.73 -2.42 -16.38
N TYR A 3 -4.72 -3.32 -16.42
CA TYR A 3 -5.09 -4.12 -15.22
C TYR A 3 -3.99 -5.08 -14.77
N VAL A 4 -3.19 -5.61 -15.71
CA VAL A 4 -2.03 -6.45 -15.39
C VAL A 4 -0.94 -5.61 -14.74
N LEU A 5 -0.76 -4.36 -15.18
CA LEU A 5 0.14 -3.41 -14.54
C LEU A 5 -0.26 -3.14 -13.08
N TYR A 6 -1.55 -2.91 -12.79
CA TYR A 6 -2.00 -2.74 -11.41
C TYR A 6 -1.77 -3.99 -10.55
N LEU A 7 -2.03 -5.18 -11.09
CA LEU A 7 -1.83 -6.43 -10.36
C LEU A 7 -0.34 -6.67 -10.05
N THR A 8 0.54 -6.43 -11.02
CA THR A 8 1.99 -6.60 -10.83
C THR A 8 2.55 -5.59 -9.84
N GLU A 9 2.12 -4.33 -9.87
CA GLU A 9 2.49 -3.33 -8.83
C GLU A 9 2.04 -3.74 -7.42
N LEU A 10 0.80 -4.23 -7.28
CA LEU A 10 0.32 -4.78 -6.01
C LEU A 10 1.23 -5.90 -5.51
N LEU A 11 1.53 -6.88 -6.37
CA LEU A 11 2.38 -8.01 -6.02
C LEU A 11 3.82 -7.59 -5.71
N LEU A 12 4.33 -6.55 -6.38
CA LEU A 12 5.63 -5.95 -6.11
C LEU A 12 5.69 -5.41 -4.68
N TYR A 13 4.70 -4.61 -4.26
CA TYR A 13 4.61 -4.11 -2.88
C TYR A 13 4.50 -5.24 -1.85
N VAL A 14 3.76 -6.31 -2.17
CA VAL A 14 3.68 -7.51 -1.32
C VAL A 14 5.04 -8.18 -1.16
N CYS A 15 5.81 -8.34 -2.25
CA CYS A 15 7.17 -8.89 -2.19
C CYS A 15 8.08 -8.07 -1.27
N PHE A 16 8.07 -6.74 -1.41
CA PHE A 16 8.86 -5.86 -0.55
C PHE A 16 8.46 -5.92 0.92
N ALA A 17 7.15 -5.85 1.22
CA ALA A 17 6.65 -5.99 2.58
C ALA A 17 7.05 -7.35 3.19
N PHE A 18 6.90 -8.45 2.44
CA PHE A 18 7.26 -9.77 2.91
C PHE A 18 8.76 -9.93 3.19
N LEU A 19 9.63 -9.43 2.29
CA LEU A 19 11.09 -9.43 2.48
C LEU A 19 11.48 -8.59 3.71
N MET A 20 10.97 -7.36 3.80
CA MET A 20 11.24 -6.44 4.90
C MET A 20 10.84 -7.03 6.25
N GLY A 21 9.60 -7.51 6.37
CA GLY A 21 9.10 -8.13 7.59
C GLY A 21 9.92 -9.36 8.00
N SER A 22 10.25 -10.22 7.02
CA SER A 22 10.97 -11.47 7.28
C SER A 22 12.36 -11.24 7.84
N PHE A 23 13.13 -10.31 7.27
CA PHE A 23 14.48 -10.03 7.75
C PHE A 23 14.51 -9.16 9.01
N LEU A 24 13.61 -8.18 9.13
CA LEU A 24 13.53 -7.34 10.33
C LEU A 24 13.23 -8.18 11.57
N LEU A 25 12.28 -9.11 11.49
CA LEU A 25 11.92 -9.99 12.60
C LEU A 25 13.06 -10.91 13.04
N GLN A 26 14.03 -11.22 12.17
CA GLN A 26 15.19 -12.02 12.56
C GLN A 26 16.21 -11.28 13.40
N LEU A 27 16.21 -9.95 13.34
CA LEU A 27 17.04 -9.13 14.20
C LEU A 27 16.48 -9.07 15.63
N ILE A 28 15.15 -9.22 15.77
CA ILE A 28 14.44 -9.22 17.05
C ILE A 28 14.74 -10.51 17.84
N PRO A 29 15.08 -10.43 19.15
CA PRO A 29 15.26 -11.59 20.01
C PRO A 29 14.04 -12.52 20.06
N GLU A 30 14.26 -13.83 20.15
CA GLU A 30 13.19 -14.86 20.16
C GLU A 30 12.19 -14.67 21.31
N ASN A 31 12.61 -14.16 22.47
CA ASN A 31 11.72 -13.86 23.60
C ASN A 31 10.87 -12.59 23.42
N LYS A 32 11.06 -11.84 22.32
CA LYS A 32 10.34 -10.59 22.00
C LYS A 32 9.46 -10.70 20.75
N LYS A 33 9.35 -11.89 20.16
CA LYS A 33 8.48 -12.15 19.00
C LYS A 33 7.83 -13.51 19.16
N PRO A 34 6.65 -13.75 18.55
CA PRO A 34 6.11 -15.08 18.47
C PRO A 34 7.04 -16.01 17.68
N LEU A 35 6.85 -17.32 17.86
CA LEU A 35 7.51 -18.31 17.02
C LEU A 35 7.01 -18.16 15.58
N ILE A 36 7.92 -17.92 14.63
CA ILE A 36 7.59 -17.63 13.23
C ILE A 36 8.38 -18.57 12.33
N TYR A 37 7.70 -19.19 11.37
CA TYR A 37 8.31 -20.05 10.36
C TYR A 37 8.14 -19.47 8.97
N VAL A 38 9.15 -18.74 8.50
CA VAL A 38 9.20 -18.25 7.12
C VAL A 38 9.96 -19.25 6.24
N PRO A 39 9.35 -19.80 5.17
CA PRO A 39 10.05 -20.70 4.26
C PRO A 39 11.08 -19.93 3.43
N LYS A 40 12.31 -20.47 3.33
CA LYS A 40 13.38 -19.91 2.49
C LYS A 40 12.97 -19.74 1.02
N ARG A 41 12.17 -20.68 0.50
CA ARG A 41 11.60 -20.57 -0.86
C ARG A 41 10.70 -19.34 -1.04
N GLY A 42 9.96 -18.94 0.00
CA GLY A 42 9.13 -17.73 -0.06
C GLY A 42 9.97 -16.46 -0.27
N ILE A 43 11.13 -16.39 0.39
CA ILE A 43 12.09 -15.28 0.21
C ILE A 43 12.65 -15.28 -1.22
N GLN A 44 13.12 -16.44 -1.69
CA GLN A 44 13.66 -16.60 -3.04
C GLN A 44 12.63 -16.20 -4.10
N LEU A 45 11.39 -16.68 -3.98
CA LEU A 45 10.29 -16.30 -4.87
C LEU A 45 9.94 -14.82 -4.79
N SER A 46 10.04 -14.20 -3.61
CA SER A 46 9.78 -12.76 -3.47
C SER A 46 10.87 -11.92 -4.12
N ILE A 47 12.14 -12.33 -4.05
CA ILE A 47 13.24 -11.66 -4.76
C ILE A 47 13.05 -11.75 -6.27
N LEU A 48 12.71 -12.94 -6.79
CA LEU A 48 12.37 -13.11 -8.20
C LEU A 48 11.14 -12.28 -8.57
N GLY A 49 10.11 -12.27 -7.72
CA GLY A 49 8.92 -11.45 -7.87
C GLY A 49 9.24 -9.96 -7.99
N VAL A 50 10.18 -9.43 -7.21
CA VAL A 50 10.63 -8.04 -7.35
C VAL A 50 11.13 -7.77 -8.77
N VAL A 51 11.94 -8.64 -9.36
CA VAL A 51 12.44 -8.48 -10.74
C VAL A 51 11.31 -8.58 -11.77
N PHE A 52 10.48 -9.61 -11.67
CA PHE A 52 9.43 -9.87 -12.66
C PHE A 52 8.32 -8.83 -12.62
N PHE A 53 7.88 -8.42 -11.43
CA PHE A 53 6.79 -7.47 -11.30
C PHE A 53 7.22 -6.03 -11.57
N SER A 54 8.44 -5.63 -11.20
CA SER A 54 8.99 -4.30 -11.55
C SER A 54 9.31 -4.13 -13.04
N LEU A 55 9.30 -5.20 -13.83
CA LEU A 55 9.45 -5.13 -15.30
C LEU A 55 8.19 -4.58 -15.97
N MET A 56 7.00 -4.73 -15.36
CA MET A 56 5.75 -4.40 -16.02
C MET A 56 5.61 -2.91 -16.39
N PRO A 57 5.99 -1.93 -15.54
CA PRO A 57 6.04 -0.52 -15.93
C PRO A 57 6.96 -0.23 -17.12
N VAL A 58 8.10 -0.93 -17.23
CA VAL A 58 9.04 -0.80 -18.36
C VAL A 58 8.39 -1.31 -19.64
N VAL A 59 7.76 -2.50 -19.58
CA VAL A 59 7.05 -3.09 -20.73
C VAL A 59 5.88 -2.21 -21.17
N TYR A 60 5.13 -1.67 -20.21
CA TYR A 60 4.05 -0.73 -20.49
C TYR A 60 4.57 0.52 -21.21
N LEU A 61 5.68 1.11 -20.75
CA LEU A 61 6.29 2.26 -21.39
C LEU A 61 6.76 1.97 -22.82
N ILE A 62 7.40 0.81 -23.06
CA ILE A 62 7.81 0.38 -24.40
C ILE A 62 6.57 0.26 -25.31
N PHE A 63 5.50 -0.37 -24.82
CA PHE A 63 4.26 -0.53 -25.59
C PHE A 63 3.64 0.82 -25.96
N MET A 64 3.67 1.81 -25.05
CA MET A 64 3.10 3.14 -25.30
C MET A 64 3.94 3.98 -26.28
N LEU A 65 5.25 3.75 -26.37
CA LEU A 65 6.16 4.56 -27.20
C LEU A 65 6.49 3.92 -28.56
N GLN A 66 6.32 2.60 -28.71
CA GLN A 66 6.75 1.87 -29.92
C GLN A 66 6.07 2.34 -31.21
N GLU A 67 4.83 2.83 -31.13
CA GLU A 67 4.06 3.25 -32.31
C GLU A 67 4.71 4.44 -33.03
N ASN A 68 5.51 5.23 -32.32
CA ASN A 68 6.08 6.48 -32.85
C ASN A 68 7.48 6.33 -33.46
N ILE A 69 8.29 5.37 -33.00
CA ILE A 69 9.73 5.29 -33.33
C ILE A 69 10.24 3.86 -33.61
N GLY A 70 9.37 2.85 -33.57
CA GLY A 70 9.72 1.45 -33.80
C GLY A 70 10.27 0.72 -32.57
N LEU A 71 10.06 -0.60 -32.52
CA LEU A 71 10.28 -1.42 -31.31
C LEU A 71 11.76 -1.46 -30.86
N SER A 72 12.70 -1.68 -31.77
CA SER A 72 14.14 -1.80 -31.42
C SER A 72 14.69 -0.50 -30.81
N LEU A 73 14.43 0.63 -31.47
CA LEU A 73 14.86 1.95 -31.00
C LEU A 73 14.17 2.33 -29.69
N THR A 74 12.89 1.97 -29.52
CA THR A 74 12.16 2.20 -28.26
C THR A 74 12.79 1.44 -27.10
N ILE A 75 13.12 0.15 -27.29
CA ILE A 75 13.77 -0.66 -26.26
C ILE A 75 15.11 -0.04 -25.87
N GLN A 76 15.96 0.31 -26.85
CA GLN A 76 17.24 0.94 -26.60
C GLN A 76 17.06 2.25 -25.82
N ASN A 77 16.14 3.11 -26.25
CA ASN A 77 15.87 4.38 -25.59
C ASN A 77 15.36 4.19 -24.15
N VAL A 78 14.44 3.26 -23.92
CA VAL A 78 13.88 3.00 -22.58
C VAL A 78 14.97 2.56 -21.60
N PHE A 79 15.87 1.65 -22.01
CA PHE A 79 16.93 1.18 -21.11
C PHE A 79 18.11 2.15 -20.98
N SER A 80 18.40 2.98 -21.98
CA SER A 80 19.54 3.89 -21.95
C SER A 80 19.20 5.29 -21.41
N SER A 81 17.97 5.77 -21.63
CA SER A 81 17.60 7.17 -21.37
C SER A 81 16.61 7.34 -20.23
N PHE A 82 15.61 6.46 -20.12
CA PHE A 82 14.54 6.60 -19.13
C PHE A 82 14.95 6.04 -17.76
N GLU A 83 14.62 6.77 -16.69
CA GLU A 83 14.95 6.35 -15.32
C GLU A 83 14.30 5.03 -14.92
N VAL A 84 13.08 4.77 -15.41
CA VAL A 84 12.36 3.51 -15.17
C VAL A 84 13.13 2.30 -15.71
N GLY A 85 13.71 2.41 -16.92
CA GLY A 85 14.52 1.33 -17.51
C GLY A 85 15.86 1.13 -16.78
N LYS A 86 16.55 2.23 -16.43
CA LYS A 86 17.81 2.17 -15.66
C LYS A 86 17.60 1.57 -14.27
N ALA A 87 16.55 1.97 -13.57
CA ALA A 87 16.21 1.46 -12.25
C ALA A 87 15.83 -0.02 -12.27
N TRP A 88 15.13 -0.49 -13.32
CA TRP A 88 14.87 -1.91 -13.49
C TRP A 88 16.17 -2.69 -13.73
N ALA A 89 17.07 -2.20 -14.58
CA ALA A 89 18.36 -2.85 -14.81
C ALA A 89 19.18 -2.97 -13.51
N PHE A 90 19.20 -1.91 -12.69
CA PHE A 90 19.84 -1.95 -11.38
C PHE A 90 19.13 -2.93 -10.42
N THR A 91 17.79 -2.94 -10.42
CA THR A 91 16.98 -3.89 -9.64
C THR A 91 17.29 -5.34 -10.02
N LEU A 92 17.44 -5.64 -11.31
CA LEU A 92 17.83 -6.96 -11.79
C LEU A 92 19.20 -7.37 -11.23
N ILE A 93 20.22 -6.51 -11.37
CA ILE A 93 21.57 -6.78 -10.90
C ILE A 93 21.59 -7.02 -9.38
N ILE A 94 21.00 -6.10 -8.61
CA ILE A 94 20.96 -6.22 -7.15
C ILE A 94 20.17 -7.46 -6.71
N SER A 95 19.07 -7.78 -7.38
CA SER A 95 18.27 -8.97 -7.07
C SER A 95 18.98 -10.28 -7.41
N LEU A 96 19.82 -10.33 -8.44
CA LEU A 96 20.64 -11.50 -8.74
C LEU A 96 21.64 -11.77 -7.60
N PHE A 97 22.36 -10.74 -7.15
CA PHE A 97 23.25 -10.85 -5.99
C PHE A 97 22.48 -11.21 -4.72
N PHE A 98 21.33 -10.59 -4.49
CA PHE A 98 20.50 -10.85 -3.33
C PHE A 98 19.98 -12.30 -3.32
N TYR A 99 19.51 -12.80 -4.47
CA TYR A 99 19.04 -14.17 -4.63
C TYR A 99 20.16 -15.18 -4.37
N ALA A 100 21.33 -14.96 -4.97
CA ALA A 100 22.50 -15.81 -4.75
C ALA A 100 22.91 -15.81 -3.27
N PHE A 101 22.96 -14.62 -2.64
CA PHE A 101 23.28 -14.46 -1.23
C PHE A 101 22.33 -15.24 -0.32
N VAL A 102 21.02 -15.06 -0.47
CA VAL A 102 20.02 -15.81 0.34
C VAL A 102 20.09 -17.31 0.08
N SER A 103 20.43 -17.71 -1.16
CA SER A 103 20.53 -19.13 -1.54
C SER A 103 21.73 -19.82 -0.90
N ILE A 104 22.87 -19.14 -0.80
CA ILE A 104 24.12 -19.70 -0.26
C ILE A 104 24.17 -19.59 1.27
N PHE A 105 23.81 -18.43 1.83
CA PHE A 105 24.01 -18.15 3.25
C PHE A 105 22.79 -18.54 4.11
N PRO A 106 22.99 -18.97 5.37
CA PRO A 106 21.92 -19.31 6.29
C PRO A 106 21.31 -18.04 6.92
N VAL A 107 20.64 -17.23 6.11
CA VAL A 107 20.12 -15.90 6.50
C VAL A 107 19.23 -15.93 7.72
N PHE A 108 18.48 -17.00 7.95
CA PHE A 108 17.59 -17.17 9.11
C PHE A 108 18.25 -17.75 10.37
N LYS A 109 19.52 -18.17 10.30
CA LYS A 109 20.26 -18.68 11.46
C LYS A 109 21.26 -17.67 12.02
N ASN A 110 21.65 -16.67 11.23
CA ASN A 110 22.66 -15.69 11.62
C ASN A 110 22.16 -14.26 11.38
N LYS A 111 22.09 -13.47 12.46
CA LYS A 111 21.62 -12.08 12.42
C LYS A 111 22.43 -11.17 11.50
N ARG A 112 23.74 -11.41 11.35
CA ARG A 112 24.59 -10.63 10.43
C ARG A 112 24.14 -10.82 8.98
N TYR A 113 23.81 -12.05 8.58
CA TYR A 113 23.32 -12.32 7.23
C TYR A 113 21.89 -11.80 7.02
N SER A 114 21.02 -11.87 8.04
CA SER A 114 19.72 -11.19 8.00
C SER A 114 19.85 -9.67 7.83
N LEU A 115 20.82 -9.04 8.49
CA LEU A 115 21.07 -7.60 8.35
C LEU A 115 21.54 -7.24 6.93
N ILE A 116 22.45 -8.02 6.34
CA ILE A 116 22.88 -7.81 4.95
C ILE A 116 21.71 -7.98 3.99
N ALA A 117 20.85 -8.99 4.19
CA ALA A 117 19.64 -9.19 3.41
C ALA A 117 18.63 -8.03 3.55
N LEU A 118 18.53 -7.44 4.74
CA LEU A 118 17.74 -6.24 4.96
C LEU A 118 18.30 -5.04 4.18
N ILE A 119 19.62 -4.88 4.15
CA ILE A 119 20.29 -3.84 3.34
C ILE A 119 19.96 -4.00 1.85
N PHE A 120 20.03 -5.22 1.31
CA PHE A 120 19.60 -5.48 -0.07
C PHE A 120 18.15 -5.03 -0.32
N THR A 121 17.25 -5.35 0.61
CA THR A 121 15.84 -4.95 0.52
C THR A 121 15.69 -3.42 0.52
N VAL A 122 16.42 -2.71 1.38
CA VAL A 122 16.41 -1.24 1.45
C VAL A 122 16.97 -0.64 0.17
N VAL A 123 18.09 -1.14 -0.36
CA VAL A 123 18.68 -0.66 -1.63
C VAL A 123 17.68 -0.81 -2.78
N LEU A 124 16.96 -1.93 -2.86
CA LEU A 124 15.92 -2.14 -3.86
C LEU A 124 14.73 -1.17 -3.68
N ILE A 125 14.32 -0.86 -2.45
CA ILE A 125 13.29 0.16 -2.17
C ILE A 125 13.74 1.54 -2.64
N LEU A 126 14.99 1.92 -2.36
CA LEU A 126 15.55 3.20 -2.83
C LEU A 126 15.62 3.25 -4.36
N THR A 127 15.99 2.14 -5.00
CA THR A 127 16.04 2.02 -6.47
C THR A 127 14.68 2.27 -7.09
N LEU A 128 13.62 1.63 -6.56
CA LEU A 128 12.27 1.84 -7.06
C LEU A 128 11.78 3.26 -6.79
N SER A 129 12.15 3.83 -5.64
CA SER A 129 11.76 5.20 -5.26
C SER A 129 12.40 6.24 -6.18
N TRP A 130 13.61 5.98 -6.68
CA TRP A 130 14.34 6.84 -7.62
C TRP A 130 13.66 6.91 -9.00
N ALA A 131 13.16 5.77 -9.50
CA ALA A 131 12.36 5.74 -10.73
C ALA A 131 10.87 6.05 -10.51
N GLY A 132 10.47 6.31 -9.26
CA GLY A 132 9.08 6.52 -8.90
C GLY A 132 8.50 7.81 -9.47
N HIS A 133 7.18 7.82 -9.65
CA HIS A 133 6.43 8.93 -10.22
C HIS A 133 6.66 10.28 -9.51
N SER A 134 6.79 10.28 -8.18
CA SER A 134 7.07 11.53 -7.44
C SER A 134 8.46 12.11 -7.74
N ALA A 135 9.46 11.25 -7.99
CA ALA A 135 10.83 11.67 -8.31
C ALA A 135 10.93 12.25 -9.73
N SER A 136 10.08 11.82 -10.67
CA SER A 136 10.03 12.46 -11.99
C SER A 136 9.42 13.86 -11.94
N LEU A 137 8.48 14.10 -11.02
CA LEU A 137 7.88 15.43 -10.80
C LEU A 137 8.84 16.38 -10.07
N THR A 138 9.42 15.93 -8.96
CA THR A 138 10.41 16.69 -8.19
C THR A 138 11.54 15.77 -7.76
N LYS A 139 12.69 15.84 -8.46
CA LYS A 139 13.81 14.90 -8.34
C LYS A 139 14.13 14.51 -6.88
N THR A 140 14.62 15.47 -6.09
CA THR A 140 15.11 15.16 -4.74
C THR A 140 13.98 14.98 -3.72
N ALA A 141 13.00 15.88 -3.71
CA ALA A 141 11.90 15.83 -2.74
C ALA A 141 11.02 14.60 -2.94
N GLY A 142 10.60 14.34 -4.19
CA GLY A 142 9.83 13.15 -4.55
C GLY A 142 10.54 11.84 -4.24
N PHE A 143 11.85 11.75 -4.51
CA PHE A 143 12.66 10.59 -4.13
C PHE A 143 12.66 10.36 -2.60
N ILE A 144 12.90 11.41 -1.81
CA ILE A 144 12.96 11.31 -0.34
C ILE A 144 11.59 10.93 0.23
N TYR A 145 10.52 11.60 -0.19
CA TYR A 145 9.18 11.32 0.30
C TYR A 145 8.75 9.91 -0.03
N HIS A 146 8.97 9.48 -1.28
CA HIS A 146 8.63 8.12 -1.70
C HIS A 146 9.46 7.05 -0.97
N SER A 147 10.76 7.28 -0.78
CA SER A 147 11.64 6.37 -0.04
C SER A 147 11.20 6.18 1.40
N ILE A 148 10.94 7.29 2.12
CA ILE A 148 10.49 7.23 3.52
C ILE A 148 9.10 6.59 3.60
N HIS A 149 8.18 6.96 2.71
CA HIS A 149 6.85 6.37 2.63
C HIS A 149 6.94 4.85 2.46
N PHE A 150 7.67 4.40 1.44
CA PHE A 150 7.72 3.00 1.08
C PHE A 150 8.49 2.16 2.12
N LEU A 151 9.55 2.70 2.73
CA LEU A 151 10.21 2.05 3.87
C LEU A 151 9.28 1.91 5.07
N ALA A 152 8.58 2.99 5.47
CA ALA A 152 7.68 2.98 6.62
C ALA A 152 6.55 1.95 6.45
N VAL A 153 5.93 1.94 5.28
CA VAL A 153 4.87 0.98 4.92
C VAL A 153 5.42 -0.45 4.84
N SER A 154 6.58 -0.67 4.22
CA SER A 154 7.20 -2.01 4.13
C SER A 154 7.56 -2.58 5.50
N ILE A 155 8.01 -1.75 6.45
CA ILE A 155 8.29 -2.16 7.83
C ILE A 155 6.99 -2.52 8.55
N TRP A 156 6.01 -1.61 8.55
CA TRP A 156 4.77 -1.79 9.29
C TRP A 156 3.94 -2.96 8.74
N VAL A 157 3.59 -2.91 7.46
CA VAL A 157 2.77 -3.94 6.81
C VAL A 157 3.54 -5.25 6.72
N GLY A 158 4.85 -5.19 6.44
CA GLY A 158 5.68 -6.39 6.32
C GLY A 158 5.75 -7.21 7.60
N VAL A 159 5.96 -6.55 8.74
CA VAL A 159 5.96 -7.25 10.04
C VAL A 159 4.58 -7.85 10.34
N LEU A 160 3.48 -7.10 10.13
CA LEU A 160 2.13 -7.61 10.33
C LEU A 160 1.80 -8.78 9.40
N LEU A 161 2.22 -8.71 8.14
CA LEU A 161 2.04 -9.78 7.15
C LEU A 161 2.80 -11.04 7.59
N VAL A 162 4.07 -10.93 7.99
CA VAL A 162 4.84 -12.10 8.41
C VAL A 162 4.30 -12.68 9.72
N VAL A 163 4.05 -11.83 10.72
CA VAL A 163 3.53 -12.28 12.02
C VAL A 163 2.12 -12.85 11.89
N GLY A 164 1.23 -12.20 11.15
CA GLY A 164 -0.15 -12.64 10.97
C GLY A 164 -0.27 -13.98 10.26
N TRP A 165 0.61 -14.26 9.30
CA TRP A 165 0.45 -15.42 8.41
C TRP A 165 1.42 -16.57 8.70
N PHE A 166 2.56 -16.29 9.34
CA PHE A 166 3.63 -17.28 9.57
C PHE A 166 3.93 -17.55 11.05
N SER A 167 3.22 -16.92 11.98
CA SER A 167 3.34 -17.24 13.41
C SER A 167 2.72 -18.60 13.77
N LYS A 168 3.29 -19.25 14.77
CA LYS A 168 2.81 -20.48 15.40
C LYS A 168 2.64 -20.22 16.90
N GLY A 169 1.47 -20.56 17.43
CA GLY A 169 1.17 -20.40 18.85
C GLY A 169 0.91 -18.96 19.29
N LYS A 170 0.95 -18.73 20.60
CA LYS A 170 0.64 -17.45 21.26
C LYS A 170 1.79 -16.89 22.11
N GLU A 171 2.91 -17.61 22.12
CA GLU A 171 4.05 -17.29 22.97
C GLU A 171 4.62 -15.91 22.62
N ASN A 172 5.10 -15.19 23.63
CA ASN A 172 5.73 -13.88 23.51
C ASN A 172 4.90 -12.78 22.82
N TRP A 173 3.59 -12.97 22.61
CA TRP A 173 2.76 -11.99 21.88
C TRP A 173 2.67 -10.64 22.59
N LEU A 174 2.57 -10.65 23.92
CA LEU A 174 2.62 -9.43 24.72
C LEU A 174 3.97 -8.70 24.57
N SER A 175 5.07 -9.45 24.57
CA SER A 175 6.41 -8.90 24.36
C SER A 175 6.56 -8.30 22.97
N PHE A 176 5.98 -8.96 21.95
CA PHE A 176 5.92 -8.46 20.58
C PHE A 176 5.17 -7.12 20.49
N LEU A 177 3.94 -7.05 21.01
CA LEU A 177 3.14 -5.82 20.97
C LEU A 177 3.80 -4.66 21.74
N LYS A 178 4.56 -4.93 22.81
CA LYS A 178 5.26 -3.88 23.56
C LYS A 178 6.25 -3.07 22.72
N TRP A 179 6.98 -3.70 21.80
CA TRP A 179 7.93 -2.99 20.94
C TRP A 179 7.34 -2.67 19.57
N PHE A 180 6.47 -3.53 19.03
CA PHE A 180 5.96 -3.34 17.67
C PHE A 180 4.89 -2.27 17.60
N SER A 181 4.01 -2.14 18.61
CA SER A 181 2.99 -1.08 18.60
C SER A 181 3.57 0.34 18.46
N PRO A 182 4.62 0.76 19.21
CA PRO A 182 5.22 2.08 18.98
C PRO A 182 5.92 2.20 17.62
N VAL A 183 6.55 1.13 17.11
CA VAL A 183 7.13 1.12 15.75
C VAL A 183 6.04 1.32 14.69
N ALA A 184 4.91 0.62 14.81
CA ALA A 184 3.76 0.76 13.91
C ALA A 184 3.19 2.18 13.92
N VAL A 185 3.08 2.82 15.09
CA VAL A 185 2.65 4.24 15.20
C VAL A 185 3.64 5.16 14.48
N VAL A 186 4.94 5.00 14.68
CA VAL A 186 5.96 5.83 14.00
C VAL A 186 5.89 5.63 12.49
N CYS A 187 5.80 4.39 12.01
CA CYS A 187 5.63 4.08 10.59
C CYS A 187 4.34 4.67 10.02
N PHE A 188 3.22 4.59 10.74
CA PHE A 188 1.96 5.20 10.34
C PHE A 188 2.10 6.73 10.20
N LEU A 189 2.71 7.40 11.18
CA LEU A 189 2.94 8.85 11.12
C LEU A 189 3.79 9.24 9.92
N PHE A 190 4.91 8.54 9.68
CA PHE A 190 5.72 8.78 8.49
C PHE A 190 4.93 8.55 7.20
N THR A 191 4.12 7.50 7.15
CA THR A 191 3.28 7.17 5.98
C THR A 191 2.26 8.28 5.70
N VAL A 192 1.57 8.79 6.72
CA VAL A 192 0.60 9.90 6.59
C VAL A 192 1.30 11.17 6.14
N ILE A 193 2.39 11.56 6.81
CA ILE A 193 3.13 12.79 6.49
C ILE A 193 3.68 12.74 5.07
N THR A 194 4.42 11.69 4.72
CA THR A 194 5.02 11.56 3.38
C THR A 194 3.98 11.34 2.30
N GLY A 195 2.88 10.63 2.60
CA GLY A 195 1.77 10.46 1.67
C GLY A 195 1.09 11.78 1.34
N PHE A 196 0.87 12.62 2.35
CA PHE A 196 0.36 13.98 2.16
C PHE A 196 1.35 14.84 1.34
N MET A 197 2.64 14.81 1.67
CA MET A 197 3.66 15.55 0.91
C MET A 197 3.70 15.10 -0.55
N MET A 198 3.66 13.80 -0.84
CA MET A 198 3.58 13.27 -2.19
C MET A 198 2.30 13.70 -2.92
N MET A 199 1.15 13.73 -2.22
CA MET A 199 -0.11 14.23 -2.80
C MET A 199 0.03 15.69 -3.22
N THR A 200 0.64 16.53 -2.39
CA THR A 200 0.84 17.96 -2.70
C THR A 200 1.82 18.23 -3.83
N LEU A 201 2.63 17.23 -4.23
CA LEU A 201 3.42 17.31 -5.46
C LEU A 201 2.55 17.17 -6.72
N VAL A 202 1.34 16.61 -6.58
CA VAL A 202 0.45 16.24 -7.68
C VAL A 202 -0.80 17.10 -7.77
N ILE A 203 -1.39 17.44 -6.63
CA ILE A 203 -2.68 18.14 -6.55
C ILE A 203 -2.59 19.23 -5.48
N GLU A 204 -3.10 20.41 -5.79
CA GLU A 204 -3.33 21.44 -4.78
C GLU A 204 -4.44 21.00 -3.81
N VAL A 205 -4.28 21.24 -2.51
CA VAL A 205 -5.22 20.74 -1.49
C VAL A 205 -6.67 21.19 -1.76
N LYS A 206 -6.88 22.41 -2.28
CA LYS A 206 -8.19 22.94 -2.64
C LYS A 206 -8.88 22.16 -3.78
N ASP A 207 -8.08 21.54 -4.65
CA ASP A 207 -8.54 20.81 -5.84
C ASP A 207 -8.70 19.31 -5.57
N TYR A 208 -8.54 18.87 -4.32
CA TYR A 208 -8.67 17.47 -3.95
C TYR A 208 -10.04 16.89 -4.36
N ALA A 209 -11.14 17.57 -4.03
CA ALA A 209 -12.49 17.14 -4.43
C ALA A 209 -12.69 17.19 -5.95
N ASN A 210 -12.21 18.26 -6.59
CA ASN A 210 -12.25 18.41 -8.05
C ASN A 210 -11.56 17.24 -8.77
N SER A 211 -10.49 16.69 -8.18
CA SER A 211 -9.75 15.57 -8.77
C SER A 211 -10.55 14.26 -8.82
N TRP A 212 -11.63 14.12 -8.06
CA TRP A 212 -12.44 12.90 -8.00
C TRP A 212 -13.11 12.56 -9.33
N VAL A 213 -13.21 13.52 -10.26
CA VAL A 213 -13.70 13.23 -11.62
C VAL A 213 -12.70 12.39 -12.44
N LEU A 214 -11.44 12.30 -12.00
CA LEU A 214 -10.33 11.60 -12.66
C LEU A 214 -9.98 10.29 -11.95
N ASN A 215 -9.42 9.33 -12.69
CA ASN A 215 -9.01 8.02 -12.13
C ASN A 215 -8.02 8.15 -10.96
N TYR A 216 -7.12 9.14 -11.04
CA TYR A 216 -6.16 9.42 -9.97
C TYR A 216 -6.88 9.83 -8.68
N GLY A 217 -7.80 10.80 -8.75
CA GLY A 217 -8.54 11.27 -7.58
C GLY A 217 -9.46 10.18 -7.00
N GLN A 218 -10.05 9.34 -7.84
CA GLN A 218 -10.82 8.17 -7.42
C GLN A 218 -9.99 7.17 -6.61
N ALA A 219 -8.83 6.75 -7.13
CA ALA A 219 -7.93 5.84 -6.43
C ALA A 219 -7.41 6.45 -5.12
N LEU A 220 -7.12 7.76 -5.14
CA LEU A 220 -6.67 8.51 -3.98
C LEU A 220 -7.77 8.60 -2.89
N LEU A 221 -9.01 8.90 -3.26
CA LEU A 221 -10.15 8.94 -2.34
C LEU A 221 -10.35 7.57 -1.68
N ILE A 222 -10.41 6.50 -2.48
CA ILE A 222 -10.56 5.13 -1.96
C ILE A 222 -9.43 4.80 -0.98
N LYS A 223 -8.18 5.17 -1.29
CA LYS A 223 -7.06 5.00 -0.37
C LYS A 223 -7.29 5.71 0.96
N HIS A 224 -7.75 6.97 0.94
CA HIS A 224 -8.06 7.72 2.16
C HIS A 224 -9.20 7.10 2.97
N LEU A 225 -10.24 6.61 2.30
CA LEU A 225 -11.37 5.93 2.96
C LEU A 225 -10.92 4.63 3.64
N ILE A 226 -10.02 3.85 3.03
CA ILE A 226 -9.48 2.62 3.62
C ILE A 226 -8.57 2.90 4.83
N ILE A 227 -7.90 4.06 4.89
CA ILE A 227 -7.06 4.44 6.05
C ILE A 227 -7.88 4.55 7.33
N LEU A 228 -9.14 4.95 7.27
CA LEU A 228 -10.02 5.07 8.44
C LEU A 228 -10.23 3.74 9.19
N PRO A 229 -10.71 2.65 8.58
CA PRO A 229 -10.80 1.36 9.26
C PRO A 229 -9.44 0.81 9.69
N ILE A 230 -8.35 1.09 8.96
CA ILE A 230 -6.99 0.71 9.39
C ILE A 230 -6.63 1.37 10.70
N PHE A 231 -6.93 2.65 10.88
CA PHE A 231 -6.72 3.34 12.15
C PHE A 231 -7.43 2.62 13.30
N PHE A 232 -8.67 2.18 13.09
CA PHE A 232 -9.40 1.38 14.09
C PHE A 232 -8.77 0.01 14.33
N PHE A 233 -8.34 -0.71 13.30
CA PHE A 233 -7.62 -1.98 13.48
C PHE A 233 -6.30 -1.80 14.24
N ALA A 234 -5.53 -0.78 13.91
CA ALA A 234 -4.28 -0.45 14.60
C ALA A 234 -4.54 -0.11 16.09
N PHE A 235 -5.63 0.62 16.38
CA PHE A 235 -6.05 0.89 17.76
C PHE A 235 -6.48 -0.38 18.49
N ILE A 236 -7.32 -1.21 17.87
CA ILE A 236 -7.78 -2.50 18.39
C ILE A 236 -6.58 -3.40 18.72
N ASN A 237 -5.65 -3.57 17.77
CA ASN A 237 -4.51 -4.46 17.91
C ASN A 237 -3.45 -3.90 18.88
N GLY A 238 -3.21 -2.59 18.85
CA GLY A 238 -2.22 -1.92 19.70
C GLY A 238 -2.63 -1.82 21.17
N PHE A 239 -3.91 -1.58 21.45
CA PHE A 239 -4.40 -1.33 22.80
C PHE A 239 -5.29 -2.45 23.33
N TRP A 240 -6.36 -2.80 22.61
CA TRP A 240 -7.37 -3.72 23.15
C TRP A 240 -6.96 -5.18 23.12
N VAL A 241 -6.36 -5.66 22.02
CA VAL A 241 -5.79 -7.02 21.96
C VAL A 241 -4.70 -7.18 23.01
N LYS A 242 -3.85 -6.16 23.19
CA LYS A 242 -2.82 -6.14 24.24
C LYS A 242 -3.44 -6.27 25.64
N LYS A 243 -4.51 -5.52 25.93
CA LYS A 243 -5.25 -5.62 27.20
C LYS A 243 -5.92 -6.98 27.38
N GLN A 244 -6.53 -7.52 26.33
CA GLN A 244 -7.19 -8.83 26.39
C GLN A 244 -6.19 -9.95 26.67
N LEU A 245 -5.02 -9.94 26.02
CA LEU A 245 -3.95 -10.91 26.27
C LEU A 245 -3.39 -10.85 27.70
N GLN A 246 -3.48 -9.71 28.39
CA GLN A 246 -3.09 -9.61 29.80
C GLN A 246 -4.12 -10.23 30.74
N ASN A 247 -5.41 -10.21 30.37
CA ASN A 247 -6.52 -10.66 31.21
C ASN A 247 -7.00 -12.07 30.89
N ASP A 248 -6.70 -12.57 29.69
CA ASP A 248 -7.22 -13.81 29.14
C ASP A 248 -6.17 -14.53 28.29
N LEU A 249 -5.49 -15.50 28.92
CA LEU A 249 -4.48 -16.34 28.28
C LEU A 249 -5.06 -17.23 27.17
N SER A 250 -6.38 -17.43 27.14
CA SER A 250 -7.05 -18.21 26.12
C SER A 250 -7.25 -17.43 24.82
N PHE A 251 -7.09 -16.11 24.80
CA PHE A 251 -7.31 -15.28 23.61
C PHE A 251 -6.33 -15.59 22.46
N HIS A 252 -6.82 -15.59 21.21
CA HIS A 252 -6.02 -15.81 20.00
C HIS A 252 -5.87 -14.48 19.23
N PRO A 253 -4.68 -13.87 19.17
CA PRO A 253 -4.50 -12.55 18.54
C PRO A 253 -4.31 -12.62 17.02
N VAL A 254 -3.93 -13.78 16.48
CA VAL A 254 -3.59 -13.97 15.05
C VAL A 254 -4.74 -13.56 14.10
N PRO A 255 -6.02 -13.92 14.33
CA PRO A 255 -7.11 -13.53 13.43
C PRO A 255 -7.26 -12.01 13.27
N TRP A 256 -7.02 -11.24 14.33
CA TRP A 256 -7.13 -9.78 14.31
C TRP A 256 -5.97 -9.12 13.57
N VAL A 257 -4.76 -9.65 13.73
CA VAL A 257 -3.58 -9.23 12.95
C VAL A 257 -3.75 -9.59 11.46
N LYS A 258 -4.33 -10.77 11.16
CA LYS A 258 -4.67 -11.14 9.78
C LYS A 258 -5.67 -10.18 9.17
N ALA A 259 -6.76 -9.86 9.87
CA ALA A 259 -7.76 -8.90 9.40
C ALA A 259 -7.12 -7.53 9.11
N GLU A 260 -6.33 -6.98 10.04
CA GLU A 260 -5.58 -5.73 9.82
C GLU A 260 -4.67 -5.82 8.59
N SER A 261 -3.91 -6.92 8.45
CA SER A 261 -3.02 -7.10 7.29
C SER A 261 -3.77 -7.15 5.96
N ILE A 262 -4.98 -7.75 5.91
CA ILE A 262 -5.79 -7.79 4.68
C ILE A 262 -6.30 -6.39 4.34
N VAL A 263 -6.78 -5.61 5.31
CA VAL A 263 -7.20 -4.22 5.05
C VAL A 263 -6.02 -3.37 4.59
N LEU A 264 -4.82 -3.56 5.16
CA LEU A 264 -3.59 -2.92 4.68
C LEU A 264 -3.26 -3.32 3.24
N LEU A 265 -3.44 -4.58 2.84
CA LEU A 265 -3.25 -5.00 1.45
C LEU A 265 -4.22 -4.31 0.48
N LEU A 266 -5.44 -3.97 0.90
CA LEU A 266 -6.35 -3.16 0.07
C LEU A 266 -5.78 -1.76 -0.21
N THR A 267 -5.01 -1.18 0.72
CA THR A 267 -4.30 0.09 0.45
C THR A 267 -3.18 -0.07 -0.57
N PHE A 268 -2.53 -1.23 -0.64
CA PHE A 268 -1.54 -1.51 -1.69
C PHE A 268 -2.24 -1.59 -3.03
N SER A 269 -3.44 -2.17 -3.10
CA SER A 269 -4.23 -2.22 -4.34
C SER A 269 -4.61 -0.82 -4.82
N ALA A 270 -5.12 0.03 -3.91
CA ALA A 270 -5.42 1.43 -4.24
C ALA A 270 -4.16 2.20 -4.66
N THR A 271 -3.02 1.96 -3.99
CA THR A 271 -1.73 2.59 -4.32
C THR A 271 -1.19 2.11 -5.68
N ALA A 272 -1.35 0.83 -6.01
CA ALA A 272 -0.93 0.27 -7.30
C ALA A 272 -1.72 0.87 -8.47
N ILE A 273 -3.02 1.12 -8.29
CA ILE A 273 -3.84 1.84 -9.28
C ILE A 273 -3.37 3.29 -9.38
N LEU A 274 -3.24 3.98 -8.22
CA LEU A 274 -2.85 5.38 -8.13
C LEU A 274 -1.49 5.67 -8.78
N GLY A 275 -0.48 4.83 -8.49
CA GLY A 275 0.89 5.01 -8.97
C GLY A 275 1.05 4.86 -10.49
N GLN A 276 0.03 4.35 -11.17
CA GLN A 276 -0.01 4.14 -12.61
C GLN A 276 -1.01 5.07 -13.32
N GLN A 277 -1.73 5.92 -12.58
CA GLN A 277 -2.56 6.96 -13.17
C GLN A 277 -1.71 8.17 -13.57
N PRO A 278 -2.11 8.90 -14.63
CA PRO A 278 -1.52 10.19 -14.90
C PRO A 278 -1.74 11.11 -13.68
N PRO A 279 -0.74 11.94 -13.34
CA PRO A 279 -0.87 12.87 -12.23
C PRO A 279 -1.96 13.90 -12.54
N ALA A 280 -2.75 14.26 -11.53
CA ALA A 280 -3.90 15.15 -11.67
C ALA A 280 -3.53 16.65 -11.63
N HIS A 281 -2.39 17.04 -12.20
CA HIS A 281 -2.09 18.45 -12.45
C HIS A 281 -2.98 18.96 -13.58
N GLY A 282 -3.64 20.10 -13.39
CA GLY A 282 -4.49 20.69 -14.43
C GLY A 282 -5.68 19.81 -14.78
N ILE A 283 -6.56 19.59 -13.79
CA ILE A 283 -7.73 18.68 -13.86
C ILE A 283 -8.51 18.81 -15.17
N ASP A 284 -8.81 20.04 -15.61
CA ASP A 284 -9.54 20.30 -16.85
C ASP A 284 -8.83 19.77 -18.10
N THR A 285 -7.49 19.85 -18.14
CA THR A 285 -6.70 19.38 -19.27
C THR A 285 -6.68 17.85 -19.32
N THR A 286 -6.48 17.20 -18.16
CA THR A 286 -6.54 15.74 -18.03
C THR A 286 -7.93 15.21 -18.34
N LEU A 287 -8.98 15.91 -17.91
CA LEU A 287 -10.36 15.54 -18.21
C LEU A 287 -10.63 15.56 -19.71
N LYS A 288 -10.12 16.56 -20.44
CA LYS A 288 -10.26 16.65 -21.91
C LYS A 288 -9.46 15.58 -22.65
N SER A 289 -8.29 15.18 -22.16
CA SER A 289 -7.43 14.19 -22.83
C SER A 289 -7.77 12.74 -22.48
N ASN A 290 -8.12 12.45 -21.22
CA ASN A 290 -8.29 11.10 -20.70
C ASN A 290 -9.76 10.75 -20.40
N GLY A 291 -10.64 11.75 -20.40
CA GLY A 291 -12.03 11.58 -20.01
C GLY A 291 -12.22 11.46 -18.49
N MET A 292 -13.49 11.35 -18.08
CA MET A 292 -13.84 11.09 -16.69
C MET A 292 -13.47 9.66 -16.29
N ALA A 293 -13.26 9.45 -15.00
CA ALA A 293 -13.07 8.12 -14.45
C ALA A 293 -14.30 7.23 -14.69
N PRO A 294 -14.15 5.99 -15.20
CA PRO A 294 -15.29 5.09 -15.39
C PRO A 294 -16.06 4.82 -14.09
N LEU A 295 -15.35 4.73 -12.95
CA LEU A 295 -15.98 4.55 -11.64
C LEU A 295 -16.81 5.77 -11.21
N PHE A 296 -16.37 6.97 -11.59
CA PHE A 296 -17.11 8.20 -11.34
C PHE A 296 -18.38 8.25 -12.21
N GLN A 297 -18.23 8.01 -13.52
CA GLN A 297 -19.35 7.98 -14.47
C GLN A 297 -20.41 6.94 -14.13
N TYR A 298 -20.03 5.83 -13.48
CA TYR A 298 -20.97 4.80 -13.07
C TYR A 298 -21.93 5.27 -11.96
N VAL A 299 -21.52 6.26 -11.17
CA VAL A 299 -22.30 6.76 -10.02
C VAL A 299 -22.89 8.15 -10.30
N TYR A 300 -22.19 8.98 -11.06
CA TYR A 300 -22.61 10.33 -11.42
C TYR A 300 -23.18 10.35 -12.83
N ASP A 301 -24.49 10.57 -12.92
CA ASP A 301 -25.25 10.64 -14.19
C ASP A 301 -25.30 12.06 -14.81
N GLY A 302 -24.63 13.04 -14.19
CA GLY A 302 -24.60 14.43 -14.65
C GLY A 302 -23.54 14.70 -15.73
N THR A 303 -23.54 15.92 -16.25
CA THR A 303 -22.46 16.42 -17.12
C THR A 303 -21.55 17.37 -16.35
N ILE A 304 -20.24 17.14 -16.43
CA ILE A 304 -19.25 18.02 -15.80
C ILE A 304 -18.81 19.08 -16.80
N GLN A 305 -19.04 20.35 -16.41
CA GLN A 305 -18.55 21.50 -17.16
C GLN A 305 -17.13 21.85 -16.72
N THR A 306 -16.33 22.40 -17.65
CA THR A 306 -15.01 22.97 -17.33
C THR A 306 -15.14 24.49 -17.19
N PRO A 307 -14.57 25.12 -16.15
CA PRO A 307 -13.68 24.53 -15.14
C PRO A 307 -14.42 23.62 -14.15
N VAL A 308 -13.78 22.50 -13.78
CA VAL A 308 -14.35 21.56 -12.81
C VAL A 308 -14.47 22.25 -11.45
N ALA A 309 -15.70 22.36 -10.95
CA ALA A 309 -16.02 22.83 -9.61
C ALA A 309 -16.95 21.80 -8.97
N VAL A 310 -16.39 20.90 -8.17
CA VAL A 310 -17.18 19.92 -7.42
C VAL A 310 -17.82 20.61 -6.23
N GLU A 311 -19.15 20.70 -6.26
CA GLU A 311 -19.95 21.16 -5.12
C GLU A 311 -20.64 19.97 -4.43
N PHE A 312 -20.91 20.12 -3.14
CA PHE A 312 -21.54 19.08 -2.33
C PHE A 312 -22.95 19.49 -1.91
N GLY A 313 -23.93 18.66 -2.24
CA GLY A 313 -25.30 18.77 -1.78
C GLY A 313 -25.73 17.56 -0.94
N LEU A 314 -26.55 17.82 0.07
CA LEU A 314 -27.17 16.77 0.87
C LEU A 314 -28.56 16.43 0.35
N ASN A 315 -28.84 15.14 0.20
CA ASN A 315 -30.15 14.61 -0.12
C ASN A 315 -30.44 13.39 0.77
N ALA A 316 -31.68 12.88 0.72
CA ALA A 316 -32.08 11.76 1.57
C ALA A 316 -31.23 10.49 1.32
N MET A 317 -30.83 10.24 0.07
CA MET A 317 -30.08 9.05 -0.31
C MET A 317 -28.64 9.09 0.22
N ASN A 318 -27.90 10.18 -0.03
CA ASN A 318 -26.54 10.34 0.48
C ASN A 318 -26.51 10.47 2.02
N GLY A 319 -27.51 11.12 2.63
CA GLY A 319 -27.68 11.17 4.08
C GLY A 319 -27.87 9.79 4.71
N LEU A 320 -28.67 8.91 4.07
CA LEU A 320 -28.82 7.51 4.50
C LEU A 320 -27.51 6.74 4.38
N LEU A 321 -26.76 6.92 3.28
CA LEU A 321 -25.48 6.25 3.07
C LEU A 321 -24.40 6.71 4.07
N PHE A 322 -24.33 8.00 4.40
CA PHE A 322 -23.47 8.51 5.47
C PHE A 322 -23.82 7.89 6.83
N SER A 323 -25.12 7.81 7.14
CA SER A 323 -25.61 7.17 8.37
C SER A 323 -25.24 5.68 8.41
N LEU A 324 -25.39 4.98 7.30
CA LEU A 324 -25.03 3.57 7.17
C LEU A 324 -23.52 3.35 7.31
N ALA A 325 -22.70 4.22 6.71
CA ALA A 325 -21.25 4.20 6.91
C ALA A 325 -20.90 4.35 8.41
N ALA A 326 -21.50 5.33 9.09
CA ALA A 326 -21.30 5.51 10.54
C ALA A 326 -21.70 4.26 11.34
N VAL A 327 -22.83 3.62 11.00
CA VAL A 327 -23.27 2.36 11.62
C VAL A 327 -22.24 1.24 11.41
N PHE A 328 -21.73 1.05 10.18
CA PHE A 328 -20.70 0.03 9.93
C PHE A 328 -19.41 0.29 10.69
N LEU A 329 -19.01 1.55 10.86
CA LEU A 329 -17.85 1.90 11.67
C LEU A 329 -18.06 1.57 13.16
N ILE A 330 -19.25 1.84 13.69
CA ILE A 330 -19.64 1.45 15.06
C ILE A 330 -19.66 -0.07 15.20
N LEU A 331 -20.22 -0.80 14.23
CA LEU A 331 -20.28 -2.25 14.22
C LEU A 331 -18.88 -2.89 14.15
N LEU A 332 -17.92 -2.27 13.45
CA LEU A 332 -16.52 -2.67 13.48
C LEU A 332 -15.99 -2.65 14.93
N LEU A 333 -16.20 -1.56 15.67
CA LEU A 333 -15.77 -1.46 17.07
C LEU A 333 -16.50 -2.46 17.98
N LEU A 334 -17.82 -2.56 17.83
CA LEU A 334 -18.65 -3.49 18.60
C LEU A 334 -18.28 -4.94 18.34
N SER A 335 -17.85 -5.29 17.13
CA SER A 335 -17.40 -6.65 16.80
C SER A 335 -16.25 -7.08 17.71
N PHE A 336 -15.32 -6.17 18.01
CA PHE A 336 -14.25 -6.47 18.95
C PHE A 336 -14.76 -6.58 20.39
N ILE A 337 -15.53 -5.58 20.85
CA ILE A 337 -16.03 -5.51 22.24
C ILE A 337 -16.89 -6.74 22.58
N LYS A 338 -17.70 -7.20 21.63
CA LYS A 338 -18.57 -8.37 21.76
C LYS A 338 -17.86 -9.69 21.43
N LYS A 339 -16.53 -9.68 21.25
CA LYS A 339 -15.70 -10.85 20.93
C LYS A 339 -16.18 -11.60 19.67
N ALA A 340 -16.75 -10.89 18.71
CA ALA A 340 -17.17 -11.46 17.44
C ALA A 340 -15.93 -11.89 16.61
N PRO A 341 -16.12 -12.77 15.61
CA PRO A 341 -15.04 -13.17 14.71
C PRO A 341 -14.42 -11.96 13.98
N ALA A 342 -13.08 -11.93 13.85
CA ALA A 342 -12.37 -10.84 13.17
C ALA A 342 -12.79 -10.64 11.70
N ILE A 343 -13.34 -11.69 11.05
CA ILE A 343 -13.90 -11.58 9.70
C ILE A 343 -15.10 -10.61 9.64
N LEU A 344 -15.90 -10.53 10.71
CA LEU A 344 -17.01 -9.59 10.78
C LEU A 344 -16.49 -8.14 10.82
N ALA A 345 -15.45 -7.88 11.61
CA ALA A 345 -14.78 -6.57 11.65
C ALA A 345 -14.27 -6.17 10.26
N PHE A 346 -13.67 -7.13 9.54
CA PHE A 346 -13.22 -6.93 8.16
C PHE A 346 -14.39 -6.61 7.22
N MET A 347 -15.50 -7.37 7.27
CA MET A 347 -16.67 -7.07 6.45
C MET A 347 -17.27 -5.68 6.75
N MET A 348 -17.36 -5.31 8.03
CA MET A 348 -17.83 -3.98 8.42
C MET A 348 -16.90 -2.87 7.89
N SER A 349 -15.57 -3.10 7.85
CA SER A 349 -14.64 -2.16 7.23
C SER A 349 -14.87 -1.98 5.74
N LEU A 350 -15.17 -3.06 5.02
CA LEU A 350 -15.45 -3.01 3.58
C LEU A 350 -16.75 -2.26 3.30
N PHE A 351 -17.81 -2.59 4.05
CA PHE A 351 -19.10 -1.91 3.91
C PHE A 351 -19.02 -0.43 4.29
N PHE A 352 -18.23 -0.06 5.30
CA PHE A 352 -17.92 1.34 5.61
C PHE A 352 -17.33 2.06 4.39
N VAL A 353 -16.28 1.51 3.77
CA VAL A 353 -15.61 2.13 2.61
C VAL A 353 -16.59 2.30 1.45
N ILE A 354 -17.37 1.27 1.14
CA ILE A 354 -18.36 1.31 0.04
C ILE A 354 -19.45 2.35 0.32
N SER A 355 -20.06 2.33 1.50
CA SER A 355 -21.13 3.27 1.85
C SER A 355 -20.63 4.71 1.89
N MET A 356 -19.46 4.95 2.45
CA MET A 356 -18.87 6.29 2.51
C MET A 356 -18.49 6.80 1.12
N TYR A 357 -17.91 5.93 0.27
CA TYR A 357 -17.60 6.27 -1.11
C TYR A 357 -18.86 6.67 -1.89
N LEU A 358 -19.90 5.85 -1.85
CA LEU A 358 -21.16 6.14 -2.54
C LEU A 358 -21.84 7.40 -1.98
N ALA A 359 -21.80 7.62 -0.67
CA ALA A 359 -22.35 8.83 -0.05
C ALA A 359 -21.66 10.10 -0.59
N LEU A 360 -20.33 10.07 -0.70
CA LEU A 360 -19.55 11.18 -1.24
C LEU A 360 -19.82 11.40 -2.73
N MET A 361 -19.81 10.34 -3.55
CA MET A 361 -20.06 10.48 -4.99
C MET A 361 -21.47 10.99 -5.28
N LEU A 362 -22.49 10.47 -4.59
CA LEU A 362 -23.89 10.91 -4.73
C LEU A 362 -24.19 12.24 -4.04
N SER A 363 -23.22 12.83 -3.35
CA SER A 363 -23.31 14.21 -2.85
C SER A 363 -22.81 15.25 -3.85
N ILE A 364 -22.13 14.84 -4.92
CA ILE A 364 -21.61 15.78 -5.92
C ILE A 364 -22.77 16.33 -6.75
N GLN A 365 -22.77 17.65 -6.97
CA GLN A 365 -23.74 18.35 -7.81
C GLN A 365 -23.04 19.05 -8.97
#